data_AF-E4V535-F1
#
_entry.id   AF-E4V535-F1
#
_cell.length_a   1.000
_cell.length_b   1.000
_cell.length_c   1.000
_cell.angle_alpha   90.00
_cell.angle_beta   90.00
_cell.angle_gamma   90.00
#
_symmetry.space_group_name_H-M   'P 1'
#
loop_
_entity.id
_entity.type
_entity.pdbx_description
1 polymer ?
#
loop_
_entity_poly.entity_id
_entity_poly.type
_entity_poly.pdbx_seq_one_letter_code
_entity_poly.pdbx_strand_id
1 'polypeptide(L)'
;MRGNLLIFFLTWLLSLSSYASGDDKIPGDNRVAHVFERIWLWEMYEFFCDADTASAQQKLFPHYNEDGDPLDRNIGRKGDKRLDYARFQKRLQEGGHSRASPPPTIDSPANGDPFKSAKQLLDLGWSNIFDSKEVDPTLPYEKSFDPRNYPELIDKTEQHYSWLRLGFAKDPYGDIDNPDRIKRIADIAETIVIARKQDRFQYITDSVTVPRKNGGLGLEKVVTTKHQTALKYNGMPLGPAVYEKPDWKETYLANCIKGDKNRPGPKLKALGVGKYNELVDEFIKFGKATDEGSTKSDKSHRHVLANWSEVSAKAKMTIEELKGC
;
A
#
# COMPACT_ATOMS: atom_id res chain seq x y z
N MET A 1 -49.80 -11.61 9.64
CA MET A 1 -49.03 -11.48 8.37
C MET A 1 -48.16 -10.21 8.26
N ARG A 2 -48.14 -9.29 9.25
CA ARG A 2 -47.27 -8.09 9.22
C ARG A 2 -45.85 -8.29 9.76
N GLY A 3 -45.60 -9.30 10.60
CA GLY A 3 -44.27 -9.57 11.17
C GLY A 3 -43.28 -10.27 10.22
N ASN A 4 -43.77 -11.19 9.38
CA ASN A 4 -42.90 -11.94 8.45
C ASN A 4 -42.37 -11.10 7.30
N LEU A 5 -43.11 -10.05 6.90
CA LEU A 5 -42.71 -9.13 5.83
C LEU A 5 -41.57 -8.20 6.28
N LEU A 6 -41.54 -7.83 7.57
CA LEU A 6 -40.47 -7.01 8.15
C LEU A 6 -39.15 -7.79 8.27
N ILE A 7 -39.23 -9.07 8.63
CA ILE A 7 -38.06 -9.96 8.69
C ILE A 7 -37.49 -10.18 7.28
N PHE A 8 -38.34 -10.45 6.28
CA PHE A 8 -37.90 -10.58 4.89
C PHE A 8 -37.26 -9.30 4.35
N PHE A 9 -37.78 -8.12 4.71
CA PHE A 9 -37.19 -6.84 4.31
C PHE A 9 -35.84 -6.59 5.00
N LEU A 10 -35.68 -7.00 6.26
CA LEU A 10 -34.43 -6.86 7.01
C LEU A 10 -33.35 -7.85 6.54
N THR A 11 -33.69 -9.11 6.23
CA THR A 11 -32.75 -10.05 5.60
C THR A 11 -32.39 -9.62 4.18
N TRP A 12 -33.32 -9.02 3.43
CA TRP A 12 -33.03 -8.48 2.11
C TRP A 12 -32.14 -7.23 2.16
N LEU A 13 -32.35 -6.31 3.12
CA LEU A 13 -31.46 -5.17 3.37
C LEU A 13 -30.07 -5.60 3.85
N LEU A 14 -29.96 -6.63 4.70
CA LEU A 14 -28.68 -7.21 5.11
C LEU A 14 -27.96 -7.91 3.94
N SER A 15 -28.72 -8.54 3.03
CA SER A 15 -28.16 -9.10 1.80
C SER A 15 -27.71 -8.03 0.82
N LEU A 16 -28.39 -6.88 0.76
CA LEU A 16 -27.98 -5.73 -0.05
C LEU A 16 -26.79 -4.97 0.54
N SER A 17 -26.62 -4.91 1.87
CA SER A 17 -25.38 -4.40 2.47
C SER A 17 -24.18 -5.31 2.20
N SER A 18 -24.43 -6.58 1.84
CA SER A 18 -23.41 -7.54 1.39
C SER A 18 -23.16 -7.47 -0.13
N TYR A 19 -24.08 -6.88 -0.90
CA TYR A 19 -23.99 -6.70 -2.36
C TYR A 19 -23.57 -5.28 -2.77
N ALA A 20 -23.68 -4.30 -1.88
CA ALA A 20 -23.14 -2.94 -2.06
C ALA A 20 -21.63 -2.86 -1.73
N SER A 21 -21.06 -3.91 -1.11
CA SER A 21 -19.63 -4.20 -1.22
C SER A 21 -19.43 -4.89 -2.56
N GLY A 22 -18.94 -4.15 -3.56
CA GLY A 22 -18.52 -4.70 -4.84
C GLY A 22 -17.50 -5.82 -4.61
N ASP A 23 -18.01 -7.05 -4.61
CA ASP A 23 -17.26 -8.30 -4.57
C ASP A 23 -16.61 -8.51 -5.94
N ASP A 24 -15.53 -7.78 -6.18
CA ASP A 24 -14.32 -8.47 -6.63
C ASP A 24 -13.53 -8.73 -5.35
N LYS A 25 -13.35 -10.00 -4.98
CA LYS A 25 -12.42 -10.39 -3.92
C LYS A 25 -11.01 -9.98 -4.36
N ILE A 26 -10.65 -8.72 -4.11
CA ILE A 26 -9.28 -8.26 -4.09
C ILE A 26 -8.61 -9.09 -2.98
N PRO A 27 -7.53 -9.85 -3.29
CA PRO A 27 -6.87 -10.70 -2.31
C PRO A 27 -6.51 -9.87 -1.06
N GLY A 28 -6.96 -10.31 0.12
CA GLY A 28 -6.45 -9.90 1.44
C GLY A 28 -5.98 -8.45 1.59
N ASP A 29 -6.85 -7.49 1.27
CA ASP A 29 -6.48 -6.06 1.16
C ASP A 29 -5.72 -5.54 2.40
N ASN A 30 -4.44 -5.17 2.23
CA ASN A 30 -3.57 -4.68 3.30
C ASN A 30 -3.89 -3.21 3.63
N ARG A 31 -5.06 -3.03 4.26
CA ARG A 31 -5.62 -1.75 4.71
C ARG A 31 -4.62 -0.89 5.49
N VAL A 32 -3.78 -1.52 6.31
CA VAL A 32 -2.80 -0.78 7.12
C VAL A 32 -1.71 -0.19 6.23
N ALA A 33 -1.18 -0.92 5.26
CA ALA A 33 -0.22 -0.36 4.30
C ALA A 33 -0.85 0.80 3.53
N HIS A 34 -2.06 0.63 2.99
CA HIS A 34 -2.75 1.69 2.25
C HIS A 34 -2.93 2.97 3.05
N VAL A 35 -3.24 2.86 4.34
CA VAL A 35 -3.33 4.03 5.23
C VAL A 35 -1.98 4.73 5.38
N PHE A 36 -0.89 4.00 5.60
CA PHE A 36 0.42 4.65 5.68
C PHE A 36 0.90 5.22 4.34
N GLU A 37 0.54 4.61 3.21
CA GLU A 37 0.82 5.13 1.87
C GLU A 37 0.09 6.47 1.62
N ARG A 38 -1.16 6.57 2.07
CA ARG A 38 -1.93 7.84 2.07
C ARG A 38 -1.29 8.91 2.95
N ILE A 39 -0.74 8.52 4.10
CA ILE A 39 -0.03 9.43 5.01
C ILE A 39 1.29 9.89 4.38
N TRP A 40 2.02 8.98 3.72
CA TRP A 40 3.25 9.32 2.99
C TRP A 40 2.98 10.29 1.86
N LEU A 41 1.95 10.05 1.04
CA LEU A 41 1.56 10.97 -0.03
C LEU A 41 1.19 12.36 0.49
N TRP A 42 0.58 12.45 1.67
CA TRP A 42 0.35 13.74 2.33
C TRP A 42 1.66 14.46 2.66
N GLU A 43 2.64 13.76 3.24
CA GLU A 43 3.94 14.38 3.52
C GLU A 43 4.63 14.90 2.26
N MET A 44 4.50 14.17 1.14
CA MET A 44 5.00 14.59 -0.17
C MET A 44 4.25 15.81 -0.71
N TYR A 45 2.92 15.79 -0.65
CA TYR A 45 2.06 16.91 -1.04
C TYR A 45 2.41 18.19 -0.30
N GLU A 46 2.50 18.09 1.03
CA GLU A 46 2.88 19.20 1.89
C GLU A 46 4.27 19.71 1.49
N PHE A 47 5.21 18.80 1.16
CA PHE A 47 6.61 19.16 0.91
C PHE A 47 6.74 19.90 -0.40
N PHE A 48 6.04 19.43 -1.43
CA PHE A 48 6.01 20.06 -2.75
C PHE A 48 5.32 21.42 -2.70
N CYS A 49 4.23 21.56 -1.92
CA CYS A 49 3.56 22.84 -1.74
C CYS A 49 4.45 23.88 -1.06
N ASP A 50 5.27 23.46 -0.09
CA ASP A 50 6.23 24.35 0.57
C ASP A 50 7.40 24.72 -0.36
N ALA A 51 7.88 23.76 -1.18
CA ALA A 51 9.06 23.88 -2.04
C ALA A 51 8.85 24.66 -3.34
N ASP A 52 7.80 24.33 -4.09
CA ASP A 52 7.60 24.77 -5.48
C ASP A 52 6.51 25.84 -5.62
N THR A 53 5.94 26.34 -4.51
CA THR A 53 4.71 27.15 -4.36
C THR A 53 3.40 26.37 -4.32
N ALA A 54 2.31 26.99 -3.85
CA ALA A 54 1.00 26.35 -3.78
C ALA A 54 0.41 25.94 -5.14
N SER A 55 1.00 26.35 -6.27
CA SER A 55 0.65 25.84 -7.61
C SER A 55 1.17 24.42 -7.86
N ALA A 56 2.16 23.97 -7.08
CA ALA A 56 2.72 22.62 -7.11
C ALA A 56 1.74 21.53 -6.68
N GLN A 57 0.57 21.91 -6.16
CA GLN A 57 -0.57 21.00 -6.02
C GLN A 57 -0.90 20.29 -7.33
N GLN A 58 -0.68 20.92 -8.49
CA GLN A 58 -0.93 20.27 -9.78
C GLN A 58 -0.03 19.06 -10.03
N LYS A 59 1.09 18.92 -9.29
CA LYS A 59 1.98 17.75 -9.32
C LYS A 59 1.42 16.56 -8.56
N LEU A 60 0.58 16.81 -7.55
CA LEU A 60 -0.15 15.81 -6.76
C LEU A 60 -1.57 16.34 -6.57
N PHE A 61 -2.47 15.93 -7.46
CA PHE A 61 -3.83 16.44 -7.69
C PHE A 61 -3.94 17.60 -8.69
N PRO A 62 -4.02 17.33 -10.00
CA PRO A 62 -4.32 18.36 -11.01
C PRO A 62 -5.62 19.09 -10.69
N HIS A 63 -5.69 20.38 -11.05
CA HIS A 63 -6.97 21.09 -11.10
C HIS A 63 -7.70 20.67 -12.37
N TYR A 64 -9.00 20.37 -12.26
CA TYR A 64 -9.85 20.25 -13.44
C TYR A 64 -10.22 21.66 -13.92
N ASN A 65 -10.20 21.88 -15.25
CA ASN A 65 -10.37 23.20 -15.87
C ASN A 65 -11.73 23.87 -15.55
N GLU A 66 -11.75 25.20 -15.77
CA GLU A 66 -12.65 26.23 -15.23
C GLU A 66 -14.16 26.11 -15.53
N ASP A 67 -14.61 25.17 -16.36
CA ASP A 67 -16.03 24.93 -16.67
C ASP A 67 -16.75 24.04 -15.64
N GLY A 68 -16.01 23.57 -14.61
CA GLY A 68 -16.50 22.81 -13.46
C GLY A 68 -16.89 23.67 -12.25
N ASP A 69 -17.52 23.03 -11.27
CA ASP A 69 -17.96 23.63 -10.01
C ASP A 69 -16.77 24.33 -9.31
N PRO A 70 -16.93 25.52 -8.71
CA PRO A 70 -15.88 26.16 -7.90
C PRO A 70 -15.19 25.24 -6.88
N LEU A 71 -15.87 24.17 -6.43
CA LEU A 71 -15.33 23.12 -5.57
C LEU A 71 -14.17 22.30 -6.20
N ASP A 72 -13.98 22.39 -7.52
CA ASP A 72 -12.99 21.64 -8.32
C ASP A 72 -11.61 22.30 -8.35
N ARG A 73 -11.52 23.49 -7.74
CA ARG A 73 -10.35 24.37 -7.81
C ARG A 73 -9.34 24.12 -6.69
N ASN A 74 -9.39 22.95 -6.05
CA ASN A 74 -8.65 22.65 -4.81
C ASN A 74 -8.76 23.80 -3.82
N ILE A 75 -9.96 24.32 -3.49
CA ILE A 75 -10.02 25.54 -2.66
C ILE A 75 -9.71 25.18 -1.19
N GLY A 76 -8.41 25.20 -0.87
CA GLY A 76 -7.90 25.30 0.48
C GLY A 76 -8.58 26.39 1.29
N ARG A 77 -8.56 26.28 2.63
CA ARG A 77 -9.15 27.33 3.50
C ARG A 77 -8.31 28.61 3.52
N LYS A 78 -7.05 28.53 3.10
CA LYS A 78 -6.11 29.66 3.03
C LYS A 78 -6.11 30.27 1.63
N GLY A 79 -5.71 31.54 1.51
CA GLY A 79 -5.59 32.25 0.23
C GLY A 79 -4.62 31.60 -0.77
N ASP A 80 -3.85 30.60 -0.34
CA ASP A 80 -2.95 29.77 -1.15
C ASP A 80 -3.65 28.58 -1.85
N LYS A 81 -4.93 28.31 -1.55
CA LYS A 81 -5.71 27.17 -2.07
C LYS A 81 -5.12 25.79 -1.70
N ARG A 82 -4.34 25.63 -0.63
CA ARG A 82 -3.81 24.30 -0.21
C ARG A 82 -4.86 23.43 0.49
N LEU A 83 -4.99 22.16 0.12
CA LEU A 83 -5.81 21.20 0.85
C LEU A 83 -5.28 21.02 2.27
N ASP A 84 -6.16 21.08 3.27
CA ASP A 84 -5.82 20.59 4.59
C ASP A 84 -5.80 19.06 4.61
N TYR A 85 -5.22 18.47 5.66
CA TYR A 85 -5.03 17.02 5.76
C TYR A 85 -6.33 16.24 5.57
N ALA A 86 -7.41 16.69 6.22
CA ALA A 86 -8.69 16.00 6.17
C ALA A 86 -9.30 16.04 4.75
N ARG A 87 -9.17 17.16 4.04
CA ARG A 87 -9.60 17.29 2.63
C ARG A 87 -8.75 16.46 1.68
N PHE A 88 -7.44 16.43 1.89
CA PHE A 88 -6.53 15.60 1.11
C PHE A 88 -6.91 14.11 1.23
N GLN A 89 -7.09 13.64 2.46
CA GLN A 89 -7.46 12.25 2.73
C GLN A 89 -8.84 11.89 2.18
N LYS A 90 -9.80 12.83 2.29
CA LYS A 90 -11.14 12.67 1.71
C LYS A 90 -11.09 12.56 0.18
N ARG A 91 -10.28 13.39 -0.49
CA ARG A 91 -10.12 13.32 -1.95
C ARG A 91 -9.52 11.97 -2.37
N LEU A 92 -8.47 11.51 -1.68
CA LEU A 92 -7.91 10.16 -1.92
C LEU A 92 -8.95 9.05 -1.69
N GLN A 93 -9.91 9.24 -0.78
CA GLN A 93 -10.94 8.25 -0.48
C GLN A 93 -12.07 8.23 -1.52
N GLU A 94 -12.61 9.40 -1.87
CA GLU A 94 -13.81 9.49 -2.69
C GLU A 94 -13.49 9.44 -4.19
N GLY A 95 -12.27 9.82 -4.58
CA GLY A 95 -11.95 10.08 -5.98
C GLY A 95 -12.72 11.30 -6.52
N GLY A 96 -12.14 12.01 -7.48
CA GLY A 96 -12.78 13.17 -8.11
C GLY A 96 -13.30 14.21 -7.10
N HIS A 97 -14.52 14.69 -7.36
CA HIS A 97 -15.20 15.72 -6.57
C HIS A 97 -15.66 15.18 -5.20
N SER A 98 -14.99 15.57 -4.12
CA SER A 98 -15.47 15.24 -2.78
C SER A 98 -16.83 15.93 -2.54
N ARG A 99 -17.91 15.16 -2.38
CA ARG A 99 -19.28 15.70 -2.23
C ARG A 99 -19.42 16.54 -0.95
N ALA A 100 -20.37 17.48 -0.97
CA ALA A 100 -20.61 18.65 -0.09
C ALA A 100 -20.52 18.51 1.45
N SER A 101 -20.26 17.34 2.02
CA SER A 101 -20.09 17.18 3.47
C SER A 101 -18.69 17.63 3.92
N PRO A 102 -18.55 18.42 4.99
CA PRO A 102 -17.23 18.74 5.53
C PRO A 102 -16.50 17.45 5.92
N PRO A 103 -15.18 17.32 5.65
CA PRO A 103 -14.44 16.15 6.09
C PRO A 103 -14.44 16.09 7.63
N PRO A 104 -14.40 14.88 8.22
CA PRO A 104 -14.21 14.72 9.66
C PRO A 104 -12.89 15.37 10.10
N THR A 105 -12.79 15.70 11.37
CA THR A 105 -11.51 16.15 11.95
C THR A 105 -10.55 14.98 12.04
N ILE A 106 -9.41 15.08 11.36
CA ILE A 106 -8.33 14.10 11.39
C ILE A 106 -7.03 14.85 11.67
N ASP A 107 -6.20 14.30 12.56
CA ASP A 107 -4.93 14.91 12.91
C ASP A 107 -3.89 14.63 11.83
N SER A 108 -3.24 15.68 11.34
CA SER A 108 -2.10 15.55 10.43
C SER A 108 -0.95 14.81 11.13
N PRO A 109 -0.20 13.95 10.42
CA PRO A 109 1.03 13.33 10.95
C PRO A 109 2.05 14.37 11.44
N ALA A 110 2.01 15.60 10.92
CA ALA A 110 2.85 16.72 11.37
C ALA A 110 2.59 17.14 12.82
N ASN A 111 1.42 16.80 13.39
CA ASN A 111 1.08 17.04 14.80
C ASN A 111 1.69 15.99 15.75
N GLY A 112 2.59 15.14 15.24
CA GLY A 112 3.56 14.39 16.05
C GLY A 112 3.40 12.87 16.04
N ASP A 113 2.37 12.30 15.40
CA ASP A 113 2.17 10.85 15.42
C ASP A 113 1.44 10.30 14.18
N PRO A 114 2.17 9.74 13.20
CA PRO A 114 1.59 9.04 12.06
C PRO A 114 0.69 7.86 12.44
N PHE A 115 0.93 7.19 13.58
CA PHE A 115 0.12 6.05 14.02
C PHE A 115 -1.25 6.50 14.54
N LYS A 116 -1.33 7.68 15.15
CA LYS A 116 -2.61 8.31 15.52
C LYS A 116 -3.44 8.61 14.27
N SER A 117 -2.84 9.25 13.27
CA SER A 117 -3.49 9.54 11.99
C SER A 117 -3.94 8.25 11.31
N ALA A 118 -3.08 7.21 11.33
CA ALA A 118 -3.41 5.91 10.76
C ALA A 118 -4.63 5.27 11.46
N LYS A 119 -4.67 5.31 12.79
CA LYS A 119 -5.82 4.82 13.55
C LYS A 119 -7.11 5.56 13.18
N GLN A 120 -7.08 6.89 13.08
CA GLN A 120 -8.23 7.68 12.68
C GLN A 120 -8.72 7.34 11.27
N LEU A 121 -7.80 7.16 10.31
CA LEU A 121 -8.16 6.75 8.95
C LEU A 121 -8.76 5.34 8.89
N LEU A 122 -8.21 4.40 9.67
CA LEU A 122 -8.76 3.04 9.79
C LEU A 122 -10.17 3.05 10.40
N ASP A 123 -10.40 3.85 11.44
CA ASP A 123 -11.71 3.97 12.10
C ASP A 123 -12.78 4.59 11.19
N LEU A 124 -12.36 5.48 10.29
CA LEU A 124 -13.21 6.07 9.26
C LEU A 124 -13.46 5.13 8.07
N GLY A 125 -12.77 3.99 8.00
CA GLY A 125 -12.79 3.10 6.85
C GLY A 125 -12.09 3.66 5.62
N TRP A 126 -11.24 4.68 5.77
CA TRP A 126 -10.48 5.31 4.69
C TRP A 126 -9.17 4.57 4.41
N SER A 127 -9.30 3.26 4.20
CA SER A 127 -8.18 2.32 4.11
C SER A 127 -8.09 1.59 2.78
N ASN A 128 -8.95 1.95 1.82
CA ASN A 128 -8.96 1.34 0.51
C ASN A 128 -7.80 1.88 -0.33
N ILE A 129 -7.34 1.06 -1.27
CA ILE A 129 -6.46 1.51 -2.34
C ILE A 129 -7.06 2.75 -3.02
N PHE A 130 -6.26 3.79 -3.15
CA PHE A 130 -6.65 5.00 -3.89
C PHE A 130 -6.33 4.83 -5.37
N ASP A 131 -7.10 5.50 -6.23
CA ASP A 131 -6.80 5.54 -7.66
C ASP A 131 -5.58 6.45 -7.91
N SER A 132 -4.50 5.88 -8.46
CA SER A 132 -3.28 6.62 -8.77
C SER A 132 -3.51 7.72 -9.80
N LYS A 133 -4.52 7.58 -10.67
CA LYS A 133 -4.85 8.59 -11.70
C LYS A 133 -5.50 9.84 -11.12
N GLU A 134 -6.17 9.71 -9.99
CA GLU A 134 -6.70 10.88 -9.27
C GLU A 134 -5.55 11.73 -8.71
N VAL A 135 -4.41 11.10 -8.40
CA VAL A 135 -3.22 11.77 -7.86
C VAL A 135 -2.33 12.33 -8.98
N ASP A 136 -2.05 11.55 -10.02
CA ASP A 136 -1.29 11.97 -11.21
C ASP A 136 -1.99 11.52 -12.50
N PRO A 137 -2.57 12.45 -13.29
CA PRO A 137 -3.29 12.13 -14.52
C PRO A 137 -2.34 11.82 -15.69
N THR A 138 -1.04 12.10 -15.55
CA THR A 138 -0.04 11.88 -16.61
C THR A 138 0.38 10.41 -16.72
N LEU A 139 -0.05 9.58 -15.77
CA LEU A 139 0.14 8.13 -15.80
C LEU A 139 -0.56 7.52 -17.03
N PRO A 140 0.03 6.49 -17.67
CA PRO A 140 -0.49 5.93 -18.91
C PRO A 140 -1.95 5.47 -18.82
N TYR A 141 -2.73 5.78 -19.87
CA TYR A 141 -4.15 5.43 -19.98
C TYR A 141 -4.32 4.03 -20.57
N GLU A 142 -4.80 3.09 -19.77
CA GLU A 142 -5.33 1.80 -20.24
C GLU A 142 -6.73 1.50 -19.67
N LYS A 143 -7.51 0.70 -20.40
CA LYS A 143 -8.93 0.37 -20.14
C LYS A 143 -9.15 -0.52 -18.89
N SER A 144 -8.10 -1.04 -18.28
CA SER A 144 -8.13 -1.86 -17.07
C SER A 144 -7.09 -1.38 -16.06
N PHE A 145 -7.29 -1.73 -14.79
CA PHE A 145 -6.32 -1.46 -13.72
C PHE A 145 -4.95 -2.02 -14.10
N ASP A 146 -3.98 -1.13 -14.29
CA ASP A 146 -2.60 -1.51 -14.54
C ASP A 146 -1.80 -1.42 -13.23
N PRO A 147 -1.32 -2.56 -12.69
CA PRO A 147 -0.46 -2.56 -11.51
C PRO A 147 0.89 -1.84 -11.73
N ARG A 148 1.20 -1.35 -12.94
CA ARG A 148 2.33 -0.45 -13.23
C ARG A 148 2.09 1.00 -12.78
N ASN A 149 0.84 1.47 -12.77
CA ASN A 149 0.55 2.89 -12.50
C ASN A 149 0.81 3.29 -11.05
N TYR A 150 0.49 2.41 -10.09
CA TYR A 150 0.72 2.69 -8.68
C TYR A 150 2.22 2.77 -8.34
N PRO A 151 3.06 1.77 -8.69
CA PRO A 151 4.51 1.87 -8.54
C PRO A 151 5.09 3.08 -9.28
N GLU A 152 4.64 3.39 -10.50
CA GLU A 152 5.13 4.55 -11.24
C GLU A 152 4.80 5.88 -10.54
N LEU A 153 3.60 6.02 -9.95
CA LEU A 153 3.25 7.18 -9.12
C LEU A 153 4.22 7.34 -7.94
N ILE A 154 4.48 6.24 -7.22
CA ILE A 154 5.37 6.25 -6.06
C ILE A 154 6.80 6.61 -6.49
N ASP A 155 7.30 6.03 -7.58
CA ASP A 155 8.63 6.30 -8.12
C ASP A 155 8.78 7.76 -8.55
N LYS A 156 7.82 8.29 -9.33
CA LYS A 156 7.81 9.71 -9.75
C LYS A 156 7.78 10.66 -8.56
N THR A 157 6.95 10.35 -7.56
CA THR A 157 6.81 11.18 -6.36
C THR A 157 8.10 11.16 -5.54
N GLU A 158 8.71 9.99 -5.35
CA GLU A 158 9.99 9.84 -4.64
C GLU A 158 11.11 10.56 -5.38
N GLN A 159 11.23 10.39 -6.70
CA GLN A 159 12.24 11.06 -7.52
C GLN A 159 12.14 12.59 -7.39
N HIS A 160 10.92 13.15 -7.43
CA HIS A 160 10.72 14.58 -7.26
C HIS A 160 11.10 15.05 -5.85
N TYR A 161 10.75 14.29 -4.82
CA TYR A 161 11.16 14.55 -3.44
C TYR A 161 12.68 14.54 -3.27
N SER A 162 13.36 13.51 -3.77
CA SER A 162 14.81 13.40 -3.72
C SER A 162 15.51 14.51 -4.51
N TRP A 163 14.98 14.88 -5.69
CA TRP A 163 15.48 16.02 -6.47
C TRP A 163 15.39 17.33 -5.69
N LEU A 164 14.25 17.59 -5.03
CA LEU A 164 14.08 18.78 -4.19
C LEU A 164 15.05 18.78 -3.00
N ARG A 165 15.21 17.65 -2.29
CA ARG A 165 16.21 17.54 -1.19
C ARG A 165 17.62 17.89 -1.66
N LEU A 166 18.02 17.40 -2.83
CA LEU A 166 19.32 17.72 -3.43
C LEU A 166 19.43 19.20 -3.83
N GLY A 167 18.34 19.81 -4.28
CA GLY A 167 18.25 21.24 -4.56
C GLY A 167 18.45 22.10 -3.31
N PHE A 168 17.74 21.77 -2.22
CA PHE A 168 17.81 22.54 -0.97
C PHE A 168 19.13 22.41 -0.23
N ALA A 169 19.88 21.32 -0.44
CA ALA A 169 21.26 21.24 0.03
C ALA A 169 22.18 22.31 -0.59
N LYS A 170 21.85 22.78 -1.80
CA LYS A 170 22.61 23.84 -2.48
C LYS A 170 22.10 25.23 -2.13
N ASP A 171 20.80 25.37 -1.94
CA ASP A 171 20.15 26.64 -1.58
C ASP A 171 19.04 26.40 -0.55
N PRO A 172 19.35 26.48 0.76
CA PRO A 172 18.38 26.19 1.82
C PRO A 172 17.19 27.15 1.79
N TYR A 173 15.98 26.61 1.77
CA TYR A 173 14.74 27.39 1.74
C TYR A 173 13.79 27.01 2.88
N GLY A 174 13.52 27.96 3.79
CA GLY A 174 12.56 27.81 4.89
C GLY A 174 12.83 26.60 5.81
N ASP A 175 11.75 26.05 6.38
CA ASP A 175 11.77 24.83 7.22
C ASP A 175 11.63 23.54 6.40
N ILE A 176 11.94 23.58 5.10
CA ILE A 176 11.72 22.42 4.21
C ILE A 176 12.71 21.28 4.52
N ASP A 177 13.93 21.62 4.94
CA ASP A 177 14.95 20.67 5.41
C ASP A 177 14.80 20.32 6.91
N ASN A 178 13.56 20.39 7.44
CA ASN A 178 13.30 20.07 8.84
C ASN A 178 13.64 18.59 9.12
N PRO A 179 14.60 18.31 10.02
CA PRO A 179 15.03 16.95 10.30
C PRO A 179 13.92 16.06 10.88
N ASP A 180 12.98 16.63 11.65
CA ASP A 180 11.85 15.88 12.20
C ASP A 180 10.88 15.44 11.11
N ARG A 181 10.71 16.27 10.07
CA ARG A 181 9.90 15.92 8.90
C ARG A 181 10.56 14.83 8.07
N ILE A 182 11.85 14.97 7.78
CA ILE A 182 12.61 13.97 7.01
C ILE A 182 12.60 12.63 7.74
N LYS A 183 12.84 12.65 9.06
CA LYS A 183 12.75 11.46 9.91
C LYS A 183 11.36 10.84 9.85
N ARG A 184 10.30 11.64 9.98
CA ARG A 184 8.91 11.15 9.93
C ARG A 184 8.59 10.51 8.58
N ILE A 185 9.02 11.11 7.46
CA ILE A 185 8.87 10.52 6.11
C ILE A 185 9.57 9.16 6.02
N ALA A 186 10.80 9.07 6.54
CA ALA A 186 11.57 7.82 6.55
C ALA A 186 10.92 6.74 7.43
N ASP A 187 10.43 7.11 8.62
CA ASP A 187 9.71 6.23 9.54
C ASP A 187 8.40 5.72 8.91
N ILE A 188 7.64 6.58 8.21
CA ILE A 188 6.43 6.20 7.49
C ILE A 188 6.78 5.21 6.37
N ALA A 189 7.81 5.49 5.56
CA ALA A 189 8.22 4.60 4.46
C ALA A 189 8.66 3.23 4.99
N GLU A 190 9.41 3.18 6.10
CA GLU A 190 9.76 1.92 6.77
C GLU A 190 8.52 1.18 7.29
N THR A 191 7.56 1.90 7.85
CA THR A 191 6.30 1.34 8.34
C THR A 191 5.51 0.69 7.18
N ILE A 192 5.48 1.32 6.00
CA ILE A 192 4.89 0.74 4.79
C ILE A 192 5.63 -0.52 4.38
N VAL A 193 6.97 -0.54 4.40
CA VAL A 193 7.75 -1.75 4.11
C VAL A 193 7.41 -2.87 5.10
N ILE A 194 7.28 -2.58 6.39
CA ILE A 194 6.89 -3.57 7.40
C ILE A 194 5.49 -4.12 7.08
N ALA A 195 4.52 -3.25 6.81
CA ALA A 195 3.15 -3.65 6.46
C ALA A 195 3.12 -4.50 5.19
N ARG A 196 3.83 -4.09 4.13
CA ARG A 196 3.92 -4.81 2.85
C ARG A 196 4.67 -6.14 2.98
N LYS A 197 5.66 -6.25 3.88
CA LYS A 197 6.31 -7.54 4.21
C LYS A 197 5.33 -8.50 4.88
N GLN A 198 4.55 -8.03 5.86
CA GLN A 198 3.53 -8.84 6.53
C GLN A 198 2.48 -9.34 5.54
N ASP A 199 1.96 -8.46 4.69
CA ASP A 199 1.03 -8.80 3.61
C ASP A 199 1.62 -9.81 2.62
N ARG A 200 2.88 -9.59 2.19
CA ARG A 200 3.55 -10.54 1.30
C ARG A 200 3.68 -11.93 1.93
N PHE A 201 3.94 -12.05 3.23
CA PHE A 201 3.97 -13.34 3.90
C PHE A 201 2.61 -14.02 3.94
N GLN A 202 1.54 -13.25 4.20
CA GLN A 202 0.18 -13.76 4.21
C GLN A 202 -0.26 -14.20 2.81
N TYR A 203 -0.05 -13.35 1.81
CA TYR A 203 -0.31 -13.64 0.41
C TYR A 203 0.33 -14.96 -0.03
N ILE A 204 1.61 -15.14 0.30
CA ILE A 204 2.33 -16.35 -0.05
C ILE A 204 1.78 -17.56 0.71
N THR A 205 1.49 -17.40 2.01
CA THR A 205 0.85 -18.46 2.80
C THR A 205 -0.43 -18.96 2.11
N ASP A 206 -1.26 -18.01 1.65
CA ASP A 206 -2.55 -18.30 1.02
C ASP A 206 -2.39 -18.88 -0.40
N SER A 207 -1.30 -18.56 -1.11
CA SER A 207 -1.06 -18.98 -2.49
C SER A 207 -0.17 -20.22 -2.64
N VAL A 208 0.58 -20.65 -1.62
CA VAL A 208 1.53 -21.78 -1.72
C VAL A 208 0.87 -23.07 -2.20
N THR A 209 -0.35 -23.37 -1.75
CA THR A 209 -1.08 -24.59 -2.17
C THR A 209 -1.92 -24.39 -3.43
N VAL A 210 -2.06 -23.16 -3.91
CA VAL A 210 -2.78 -22.84 -5.14
C VAL A 210 -1.98 -23.37 -6.34
N PRO A 211 -2.60 -24.10 -7.29
CA PRO A 211 -1.89 -24.59 -8.47
C PRO A 211 -1.16 -23.48 -9.23
N ARG A 212 0.04 -23.76 -9.77
CA ARG A 212 0.87 -22.75 -10.46
C ARG A 212 0.14 -22.00 -11.58
N LYS A 213 -0.69 -22.70 -12.36
CA LYS A 213 -1.56 -22.10 -13.40
C LYS A 213 -2.56 -21.06 -12.88
N ASN A 214 -2.81 -21.02 -11.57
CA ASN A 214 -3.77 -20.13 -10.90
C ASN A 214 -3.07 -19.12 -9.96
N GLY A 215 -1.73 -18.98 -10.01
CA GLY A 215 -1.00 -18.01 -9.18
C GLY A 215 -0.62 -18.53 -7.80
N GLY A 216 0.12 -19.64 -7.78
CA GLY A 216 0.64 -20.24 -6.56
C GLY A 216 1.80 -21.18 -6.83
N LEU A 217 2.22 -21.93 -5.81
CA LEU A 217 3.30 -22.92 -5.96
C LEU A 217 2.77 -24.35 -6.16
N GLY A 218 1.50 -24.61 -5.91
CA GLY A 218 0.89 -25.93 -6.08
C GLY A 218 1.47 -27.00 -5.16
N LEU A 219 2.06 -26.59 -4.03
CA LEU A 219 2.47 -27.52 -2.98
C LEU A 219 1.25 -28.17 -2.33
N GLU A 220 1.46 -29.33 -1.72
CA GLU A 220 0.39 -30.05 -1.02
C GLU A 220 0.01 -29.34 0.27
N LYS A 221 1.01 -28.81 0.97
CA LYS A 221 0.85 -28.21 2.29
C LYS A 221 1.79 -27.04 2.49
N VAL A 222 1.35 -26.05 3.27
CA VAL A 222 2.20 -25.02 3.87
C VAL A 222 2.20 -25.20 5.39
N VAL A 223 3.37 -25.03 6.00
CA VAL A 223 3.50 -24.96 7.47
C VAL A 223 3.84 -23.51 7.81
N THR A 224 3.09 -22.91 8.72
CA THR A 224 3.25 -21.51 9.11
C THR A 224 3.62 -21.36 10.58
N THR A 225 4.23 -20.22 10.87
CA THR A 225 4.48 -19.73 12.23
C THR A 225 3.73 -18.42 12.43
N LYS A 226 3.16 -18.22 13.63
CA LYS A 226 2.42 -17.00 13.96
C LYS A 226 3.36 -15.97 14.56
N HIS A 227 3.31 -14.75 14.03
CA HIS A 227 4.13 -13.61 14.48
C HIS A 227 3.23 -12.47 14.91
N GLN A 228 3.60 -11.78 15.99
CA GLN A 228 2.89 -10.57 16.44
C GLN A 228 3.13 -9.42 15.47
N THR A 229 2.11 -8.63 15.16
CA THR A 229 2.33 -7.42 14.35
C THR A 229 3.14 -6.37 15.12
N ALA A 230 4.06 -5.71 14.43
CA ALA A 230 4.78 -4.55 14.95
C ALA A 230 3.96 -3.24 14.83
N LEU A 231 2.85 -3.26 14.08
CA LEU A 231 2.06 -2.08 13.75
C LEU A 231 1.00 -1.84 14.83
N LYS A 232 1.37 -1.10 15.87
CA LYS A 232 0.53 -0.85 17.06
C LYS A 232 0.40 0.63 17.34
N TYR A 233 -0.76 1.03 17.85
CA TYR A 233 -1.02 2.34 18.42
C TYR A 233 -1.62 2.19 19.82
N ASN A 234 -1.02 2.84 20.82
CA ASN A 234 -1.40 2.69 22.25
C ASN A 234 -1.51 1.22 22.70
N GLY A 235 -0.57 0.38 22.27
CA GLY A 235 -0.53 -1.05 22.60
C GLY A 235 -1.51 -1.93 21.82
N MET A 236 -2.45 -1.35 21.07
CA MET A 236 -3.40 -2.09 20.25
C MET A 236 -2.91 -2.23 18.80
N PRO A 237 -3.08 -3.39 18.17
CA PRO A 237 -2.70 -3.58 16.77
C PRO A 237 -3.59 -2.72 15.85
N LEU A 238 -2.98 -2.09 14.84
CA LEU A 238 -3.69 -1.33 13.81
C LEU A 238 -4.37 -2.24 12.78
N GLY A 239 -3.96 -3.49 12.69
CA GLY A 239 -4.55 -4.52 11.82
C GLY A 239 -4.67 -5.86 12.57
N PRO A 240 -4.52 -6.99 11.87
CA PRO A 240 -4.46 -8.30 12.53
C PRO A 240 -3.42 -8.32 13.65
N ALA A 241 -3.80 -8.81 14.84
CA ALA A 241 -2.89 -8.91 15.98
C ALA A 241 -1.69 -9.82 15.69
N VAL A 242 -1.92 -10.83 14.85
CA VAL A 242 -0.91 -11.78 14.39
C VAL A 242 -1.00 -11.93 12.87
N TYR A 243 0.14 -12.23 12.25
CA TYR A 243 0.22 -12.63 10.85
C TYR A 243 0.95 -13.97 10.73
N GLU A 244 0.67 -14.70 9.66
CA GLU A 244 1.29 -16.00 9.40
C GLU A 244 2.49 -15.84 8.45
N LYS A 245 3.61 -16.46 8.83
CA LYS A 245 4.80 -16.55 7.98
C LYS A 245 5.07 -18.02 7.67
N PRO A 246 5.28 -18.39 6.39
CA PRO A 246 5.67 -19.75 6.06
C PRO A 246 7.00 -20.12 6.71
N ASP A 247 7.04 -21.29 7.34
CA ASP A 247 8.27 -21.96 7.72
C ASP A 247 8.69 -22.81 6.52
N TRP A 248 9.67 -22.33 5.75
CA TRP A 248 10.08 -23.01 4.52
C TRP A 248 10.71 -24.37 4.77
N LYS A 249 11.35 -24.57 5.92
CA LYS A 249 12.00 -25.83 6.26
C LYS A 249 10.93 -26.87 6.58
N GLU A 250 10.01 -26.52 7.48
CA GLU A 250 8.91 -27.41 7.84
C GLU A 250 7.92 -27.61 6.68
N THR A 251 7.73 -26.59 5.85
CA THR A 251 6.95 -26.71 4.60
C THR A 251 7.60 -27.68 3.63
N TYR A 252 8.92 -27.60 3.42
CA TYR A 252 9.63 -28.56 2.57
C TYR A 252 9.47 -29.99 3.09
N LEU A 253 9.72 -30.22 4.39
CA LEU A 253 9.57 -31.53 5.03
C LEU A 253 8.14 -32.06 4.92
N ALA A 254 7.14 -31.21 5.11
CA ALA A 254 5.73 -31.57 5.00
C ALA A 254 5.34 -32.02 3.57
N ASN A 255 6.10 -31.63 2.56
CA ASN A 255 5.89 -32.04 1.16
C ASN A 255 6.83 -33.18 0.73
N CYS A 256 7.66 -33.71 1.63
CA CYS A 256 8.49 -34.90 1.41
C CYS A 256 7.73 -36.19 1.77
N ILE A 257 8.10 -37.30 1.12
CA ILE A 257 7.52 -38.62 1.40
C ILE A 257 7.87 -39.01 2.83
N LYS A 258 6.85 -39.17 3.68
CA LYS A 258 7.00 -39.50 5.11
C LYS A 258 7.90 -38.51 5.88
N GLY A 259 8.00 -37.26 5.43
CA GLY A 259 8.85 -36.25 6.07
C GLY A 259 10.36 -36.44 5.86
N ASP A 260 10.79 -37.37 5.00
CA ASP A 260 12.20 -37.60 4.72
C ASP A 260 12.74 -36.55 3.74
N LYS A 261 13.62 -35.66 4.23
CA LYS A 261 14.25 -34.58 3.45
C LYS A 261 14.97 -35.04 2.18
N ASN A 262 15.33 -36.32 2.07
CA ASN A 262 16.01 -36.87 0.90
C ASN A 262 15.01 -37.46 -0.13
N ARG A 263 13.71 -37.43 0.17
CA ARG A 263 12.65 -38.03 -0.65
C ARG A 263 11.58 -36.98 -0.98
N PRO A 264 11.86 -36.04 -1.90
CA PRO A 264 10.87 -35.03 -2.30
C PRO A 264 9.60 -35.69 -2.83
N GLY A 265 8.45 -35.17 -2.40
CA GLY A 265 7.14 -35.65 -2.85
C GLY A 265 6.80 -35.24 -4.28
N PRO A 266 5.69 -35.73 -4.84
CA PRO A 266 5.31 -35.50 -6.24
C PRO A 266 5.18 -34.01 -6.60
N LYS A 267 4.63 -33.19 -5.69
CA LYS A 267 4.45 -31.74 -5.93
C LYS A 267 5.77 -30.98 -5.96
N LEU A 268 6.69 -31.28 -5.05
CA LEU A 268 8.05 -30.72 -5.08
C LEU A 268 8.78 -31.11 -6.37
N LYS A 269 8.72 -32.39 -6.75
CA LYS A 269 9.31 -32.87 -8.01
C LYS A 269 8.72 -32.18 -9.24
N ALA A 270 7.41 -31.96 -9.26
CA ALA A 270 6.73 -31.25 -10.36
C ALA A 270 7.17 -29.77 -10.46
N LEU A 271 7.65 -29.18 -9.37
CA LEU A 271 8.27 -27.84 -9.37
C LEU A 271 9.76 -27.85 -9.70
N GLY A 272 10.36 -29.02 -9.96
CA GLY A 272 11.81 -29.15 -10.12
C GLY A 272 12.58 -29.01 -8.81
N VAL A 273 11.93 -29.14 -7.65
CA VAL A 273 12.54 -29.03 -6.32
C VAL A 273 12.90 -30.40 -5.78
N GLY A 274 14.20 -30.69 -5.75
CA GLY A 274 14.81 -31.89 -5.18
C GLY A 274 15.31 -31.72 -3.74
N LYS A 275 15.76 -30.52 -3.36
CA LYS A 275 16.31 -30.18 -2.02
C LYS A 275 15.73 -28.89 -1.46
N TYR A 276 15.83 -28.69 -0.15
CA TYR A 276 15.33 -27.51 0.55
C TYR A 276 15.78 -26.18 -0.07
N ASN A 277 17.07 -26.04 -0.39
CA ASN A 277 17.58 -24.79 -0.97
C ASN A 277 16.92 -24.44 -2.32
N GLU A 278 16.51 -25.44 -3.10
CA GLU A 278 15.80 -25.20 -4.37
C GLU A 278 14.37 -24.69 -4.11
N LEU A 279 13.72 -25.09 -3.01
CA LEU A 279 12.44 -24.49 -2.61
C LEU A 279 12.63 -23.01 -2.24
N VAL A 280 13.72 -22.70 -1.52
CA VAL A 280 14.06 -21.32 -1.18
C VAL A 280 14.32 -20.50 -2.45
N ASP A 281 15.01 -21.08 -3.44
CA ASP A 281 15.24 -20.43 -4.73
C ASP A 281 13.92 -20.17 -5.48
N GLU A 282 12.97 -21.14 -5.49
CA GLU A 282 11.65 -20.94 -6.08
C GLU A 282 10.88 -19.81 -5.37
N PHE A 283 10.93 -19.73 -4.04
CA PHE A 283 10.36 -18.60 -3.30
C PHE A 283 11.02 -17.26 -3.66
N ILE A 284 12.35 -17.24 -3.77
CA ILE A 284 13.10 -16.04 -4.18
C ILE A 284 12.73 -15.65 -5.61
N LYS A 285 12.33 -16.58 -6.49
CA LYS A 285 11.85 -16.26 -7.84
C LYS A 285 10.38 -15.87 -7.90
N PHE A 286 9.55 -16.40 -6.99
CA PHE A 286 8.10 -16.22 -7.00
C PHE A 286 7.71 -14.73 -7.04
N GLY A 287 6.90 -14.36 -8.02
CA GLY A 287 6.49 -12.98 -8.32
C GLY A 287 7.58 -12.10 -8.96
N LYS A 288 8.74 -12.62 -9.37
CA LYS A 288 9.66 -11.82 -10.21
C LYS A 288 9.03 -11.58 -11.58
N ALA A 289 9.38 -10.46 -12.21
CA ALA A 289 8.95 -10.16 -13.59
C ALA A 289 9.28 -11.31 -14.57
N THR A 290 10.47 -11.91 -14.39
CA THR A 290 11.01 -13.02 -15.19
C THR A 290 10.44 -14.40 -14.83
N ASP A 291 9.63 -14.54 -13.76
CA ASP A 291 9.00 -15.82 -13.45
C ASP A 291 7.73 -15.97 -14.30
N GLU A 292 7.82 -16.81 -15.33
CA GLU A 292 6.71 -17.12 -16.23
C GLU A 292 5.54 -17.83 -15.52
N GLY A 293 5.83 -18.55 -14.43
CA GLY A 293 4.82 -19.25 -13.65
C GLY A 293 4.06 -18.37 -12.67
N SER A 294 4.44 -17.10 -12.52
CA SER A 294 3.79 -16.14 -11.64
C SER A 294 2.70 -15.35 -12.35
N THR A 295 1.54 -15.20 -11.71
CA THR A 295 0.45 -14.35 -12.17
C THR A 295 0.76 -12.87 -12.01
N LYS A 296 -0.10 -12.02 -12.59
CA LYS A 296 -0.04 -10.56 -12.39
C LYS A 296 -0.11 -10.18 -10.90
N SER A 297 -0.93 -10.88 -10.11
CA SER A 297 -1.06 -10.62 -8.67
C SER A 297 0.24 -10.96 -7.92
N ASP A 298 0.85 -12.12 -8.22
CA ASP A 298 2.13 -12.53 -7.61
C ASP A 298 3.23 -11.48 -7.86
N LYS A 299 3.26 -10.98 -9.09
CA LYS A 299 4.21 -9.94 -9.52
C LYS A 299 3.92 -8.61 -8.86
N SER A 300 2.66 -8.21 -8.76
CA SER A 300 2.23 -6.96 -8.12
C SER A 300 2.65 -6.90 -6.65
N HIS A 301 2.31 -7.90 -5.82
CA HIS A 301 2.70 -7.89 -4.40
C HIS A 301 4.23 -7.82 -4.20
N ARG A 302 5.00 -8.41 -5.11
CA ARG A 302 6.47 -8.37 -5.03
C ARG A 302 6.98 -6.99 -5.42
N HIS A 303 6.47 -6.47 -6.53
CA HIS A 303 6.92 -5.22 -7.11
C HIS A 303 6.60 -4.04 -6.19
N VAL A 304 5.40 -3.99 -5.61
CA VAL A 304 5.01 -2.96 -4.63
C VAL A 304 5.94 -2.99 -3.40
N LEU A 305 6.24 -4.17 -2.85
CA LEU A 305 7.19 -4.28 -1.74
C LEU A 305 8.62 -3.84 -2.13
N ALA A 306 9.07 -4.21 -3.33
CA ALA A 306 10.39 -3.83 -3.83
C ALA A 306 10.49 -2.30 -4.01
N ASN A 307 9.47 -1.68 -4.62
CA ASN A 307 9.39 -0.23 -4.77
C ASN A 307 9.45 0.47 -3.41
N TRP A 308 8.57 0.11 -2.46
CA TRP A 308 8.61 0.72 -1.13
C TRP A 308 9.91 0.48 -0.37
N SER A 309 10.60 -0.64 -0.63
CA SER A 309 11.93 -0.88 -0.05
C SER A 309 12.98 0.09 -0.62
N GLU A 310 12.89 0.44 -1.90
CA GLU A 310 13.73 1.47 -2.52
C GLU A 310 13.41 2.86 -1.97
N VAL A 311 12.13 3.24 -1.91
CA VAL A 311 11.68 4.51 -1.31
C VAL A 311 12.16 4.63 0.13
N SER A 312 12.00 3.58 0.93
CA SER A 312 12.45 3.57 2.33
C SER A 312 13.97 3.68 2.45
N ALA A 313 14.73 3.07 1.54
CA ALA A 313 16.19 3.22 1.51
C ALA A 313 16.58 4.67 1.21
N LYS A 314 16.03 5.26 0.15
CA LYS A 314 16.32 6.65 -0.24
C LYS A 314 15.85 7.67 0.80
N ALA A 315 14.71 7.46 1.44
CA ALA A 315 14.22 8.34 2.50
C ALA A 315 15.17 8.41 3.71
N LYS A 316 15.94 7.34 3.97
CA LYS A 316 16.95 7.28 5.04
C LYS A 316 18.32 7.82 4.63
N MET A 317 18.55 8.04 3.35
CA MET A 317 19.82 8.55 2.85
C MET A 317 20.04 10.01 3.26
N THR A 318 21.29 10.29 3.60
CA THR A 318 21.85 11.63 3.66
C THR A 318 21.87 12.26 2.27
N ILE A 319 22.02 13.59 2.22
CA ILE A 319 22.17 14.30 0.95
C ILE A 319 23.35 13.77 0.14
N GLU A 320 24.47 13.41 0.79
CA GLU A 320 25.65 12.90 0.08
C GLU A 320 25.43 11.50 -0.51
N GLU A 321 24.69 10.63 0.19
CA GLU A 321 24.29 9.33 -0.34
C GLU A 321 23.32 9.47 -1.52
N LEU A 322 22.38 10.43 -1.45
CA LEU A 322 21.44 10.71 -2.55
C LEU A 322 22.14 11.20 -3.82
N LYS A 323 23.26 11.94 -3.71
CA LYS A 323 24.03 12.38 -4.90
C LYS A 323 24.63 11.22 -5.70
N GLY A 324 24.83 10.06 -5.05
CA GLY A 324 25.41 8.86 -5.67
C GLY A 324 24.40 7.90 -6.28
N CYS A 325 23.10 8.21 -6.21
CA CYS A 325 22.00 7.36 -6.67
C CYS A 325 21.59 7.62 -8.13
#